data_AF-A0A2Z6P4C3-F1
#
_entry.id   AF-A0A2Z6P4C3-F1
#
_cell.length_a   1.000
_cell.length_b   1.000
_cell.length_c   1.000
_cell.angle_alpha   90.00
_cell.angle_beta   90.00
_cell.angle_gamma   90.00
#
_symmetry.space_group_name_H-M   'P 1'
#
loop_
_entity.id
_entity.type
_entity.pdbx_description
1 polymer ?
#
loop_
_entity_poly.entity_id
_entity_poly.type
_entity_poly.pdbx_seq_one_letter_code
_entity_poly.pdbx_strand_id
1 'polypeptide(L)' 'MMDLVKEGSTIILRNAKIDMFKGSMRLAVDKWGRIEVTEPASFTVKEDNNLSLIEYELVNVVVE' A
#
# COMPACT_ATOMS: atom_id res chain seq x y z
N MET A 1 -11.13 -10.20 -8.46
CA MET A 1 -10.41 -9.39 -7.46
C MET A 1 -11.22 -9.17 -6.19
N MET A 2 -12.50 -8.75 -6.30
CA MET A 2 -13.34 -8.45 -5.12
C MET A 2 -13.54 -9.61 -4.13
N ASP A 3 -13.45 -10.87 -4.56
CA ASP A 3 -13.57 -12.01 -3.63
C ASP A 3 -12.32 -12.31 -2.79
N LEU A 4 -11.15 -11.78 -3.19
CA LEU A 4 -9.87 -12.04 -2.51
C LEU A 4 -9.59 -11.03 -1.39
N VAL A 5 -10.21 -9.85 -1.46
CA VAL A 5 -9.99 -8.75 -0.51
C VAL A 5 -11.29 -8.53 0.25
N LYS A 6 -11.47 -9.32 1.31
CA LYS A 6 -12.61 -9.19 2.24
C LYS A 6 -12.14 -8.53 3.53
N GLU A 7 -13.04 -7.83 4.20
CA GLU A 7 -12.75 -7.28 5.53
C GLU A 7 -12.29 -8.41 6.47
N GLY A 8 -11.23 -8.14 7.25
CA GLY A 8 -10.64 -9.11 8.18
C GLY A 8 -9.72 -10.17 7.54
N SER A 9 -9.61 -10.24 6.20
CA SER A 9 -8.67 -11.17 5.55
C SER A 9 -7.24 -10.62 5.54
N THR A 10 -6.25 -11.50 5.74
CA THR A 10 -4.83 -11.14 5.62
C THR A 10 -4.34 -11.49 4.22
N ILE A 11 -3.77 -10.51 3.53
CA ILE A 11 -3.28 -10.67 2.15
C ILE A 11 -1.83 -10.16 2.02
N ILE A 12 -1.08 -10.80 1.13
CA ILE A 12 0.25 -10.38 0.72
C ILE A 12 0.16 -9.80 -0.69
N LEU A 13 0.65 -8.57 -0.86
CA LEU A 13 0.74 -7.90 -2.15
C LEU A 13 2.18 -8.02 -2.67
N ARG A 14 2.39 -8.73 -3.78
CA ARG A 14 3.70 -8.88 -4.44
C ARG A 14 3.79 -7.95 -5.65
N ASN A 15 4.96 -7.36 -5.84
CA ASN A 15 5.23 -6.35 -6.87
C ASN A 15 4.21 -5.19 -6.83
N ALA A 16 3.75 -4.84 -5.62
CA ALA A 16 2.98 -3.63 -5.43
C ALA A 16 3.89 -2.41 -5.58
N LYS A 17 3.33 -1.30 -6.03
CA LYS A 17 4.00 -0.03 -6.19
C LYS A 17 3.34 1.02 -5.30
N ILE A 18 4.12 2.02 -4.93
CA ILE A 18 3.60 3.23 -4.32
C ILE A 18 3.27 4.20 -5.45
N ASP A 19 2.02 4.65 -5.49
CA ASP A 19 1.54 5.67 -6.39
C ASP A 19 1.34 6.97 -5.60
N MET A 20 1.89 8.07 -6.12
CA MET A 20 1.73 9.39 -5.52
C MET A 20 0.52 10.06 -6.13
N PHE A 21 -0.51 10.30 -5.31
CA PHE A 21 -1.72 10.94 -5.76
C PHE A 21 -1.99 12.19 -4.93
N LYS A 22 -1.88 13.37 -5.58
CA LYS A 22 -2.12 14.69 -4.96
C LYS A 22 -1.34 14.90 -3.65
N GLY A 23 -0.07 14.49 -3.62
CA GLY A 23 0.79 14.64 -2.43
C GLY A 23 0.67 13.49 -1.42
N SER A 24 -0.31 12.60 -1.56
CA SER A 24 -0.47 11.44 -0.65
C SER A 24 -0.02 10.14 -1.31
N MET A 25 0.62 9.27 -0.53
CA MET A 25 1.04 7.95 -0.98
C MET A 25 -0.12 6.95 -0.97
N ARG A 26 -0.20 6.11 -1.99
CA ARG A 26 -1.15 4.99 -2.09
C ARG A 26 -0.44 3.71 -2.50
N LEU A 27 -0.78 2.60 -1.88
CA LEU A 27 -0.31 1.29 -2.29
C LEU A 27 -1.22 0.76 -3.41
N ALA A 28 -0.64 0.40 -4.55
CA ALA A 28 -1.37 -0.12 -5.70
C ALA A 28 -0.69 -1.37 -6.26
N VAL A 29 -1.49 -2.26 -6.84
CA VAL A 29 -1.00 -3.47 -7.53
C VAL A 29 -1.38 -3.31 -8.99
N ASP A 30 -0.41 -3.40 -9.89
CA ASP A 30 -0.65 -3.29 -11.33
C ASP A 30 -0.77 -4.68 -12.00
N LYS A 31 -0.80 -4.72 -13.34
CA LYS A 31 -0.98 -5.97 -14.10
C LYS A 31 0.16 -6.99 -13.93
N TRP A 32 1.31 -6.59 -13.38
CA TRP A 32 2.43 -7.49 -13.11
C TRP A 32 2.50 -7.90 -11.63
N GLY A 33 1.70 -7.25 -10.78
CA GLY A 33 1.58 -7.58 -9.37
C GLY A 33 0.64 -8.76 -9.09
N ARG A 34 0.79 -9.35 -7.91
CA ARG A 34 -0.02 -10.48 -7.43
C ARG A 34 -0.57 -10.21 -6.05
N ILE A 35 -1.77 -10.70 -5.79
CA ILE A 35 -2.39 -10.72 -4.47
C ILE A 35 -2.50 -12.18 -4.03
N GLU A 36 -1.92 -12.50 -2.88
CA GLU A 36 -1.96 -13.83 -2.28
C GLU A 36 -2.72 -13.73 -0.95
N VAL A 37 -3.75 -14.55 -0.77
CA VAL A 37 -4.41 -14.69 0.53
C VAL A 37 -3.54 -15.57 1.41
N THR A 38 -3.38 -15.19 2.67
CA THR A 38 -2.55 -15.92 3.62
C THR A 38 -3.30 -16.16 4.93
N GLU A 39 -2.67 -16.91 5.83
CA GLU A 39 -3.15 -17.12 7.18
C GLU A 39 -3.22 -15.79 7.94
N PRO A 40 -4.04 -15.71 9.02
CA PRO A 40 -4.15 -14.50 9.81
C PRO A 40 -2.79 -13.98 10.27
N ALA A 41 -2.55 -12.68 10.09
CA ALA A 41 -1.34 -12.03 10.59
C ALA A 41 -1.19 -12.24 12.11
N SER A 42 0.02 -12.60 12.55
CA SER A 42 0.35 -12.71 13.98
C SER A 42 0.60 -11.36 14.65
N PHE A 43 0.53 -10.28 13.90
CA PHE A 43 0.77 -8.91 14.36
C PHE A 43 -0.52 -8.09 14.36
N THR A 44 -0.60 -7.14 15.29
CA THR A 44 -1.68 -6.15 15.33
C THR A 44 -1.36 -5.02 14.37
N VAL A 45 -2.31 -4.66 13.51
CA VAL A 45 -2.19 -3.52 12.60
C VAL A 45 -2.22 -2.22 13.42
N LYS A 46 -1.28 -1.33 13.15
CA LYS A 46 -1.19 -0.01 13.78
C LYS A 46 -2.07 1.00 13.03
N GLU A 47 -3.37 1.00 13.34
CA GLU A 47 -4.37 1.80 12.62
C GLU A 47 -4.18 3.32 12.77
N ASP A 48 -3.50 3.77 13.81
CA ASP A 48 -3.17 5.18 14.04
C ASP A 48 -2.04 5.71 13.12
N ASN A 49 -1.31 4.83 12.44
CA ASN A 49 -0.20 5.21 11.57
C ASN A 49 -0.55 5.07 10.08
N ASN A 50 -1.51 5.87 9.61
CA ASN A 50 -1.97 5.86 8.23
C ASN A 50 -1.12 6.79 7.33
N LEU A 51 -0.18 6.20 6.59
CA LEU A 51 0.71 6.93 5.68
C LEU A 51 -0.02 7.58 4.49
N SER A 52 -1.22 7.11 4.14
CA SER A 52 -2.02 7.71 3.07
C SER A 52 -2.70 9.02 3.47
N LEU A 53 -2.73 9.36 4.76
CA LEU A 53 -3.18 10.66 5.25
C LEU A 53 -2.04 11.69 5.35
N ILE A 54 -0.79 11.26 5.13
CA ILE A 54 0.36 12.15 5.16
C ILE A 54 0.53 12.78 3.79
N GLU A 55 0.64 14.10 3.77
CA GLU A 55 0.99 14.86 2.57
C GLU A 55 2.51 15.03 2.51
N TYR A 56 3.08 14.67 1.36
CA TYR A 56 4.49 14.79 1.05
C TYR A 56 4.70 15.90 0.03
N GLU A 57 5.68 16.76 0.31
CA GLU A 57 6.16 17.74 -0.65
C GLU A 57 7.17 17.09 -1.59
N LEU A 58 7.03 17.35 -2.89
CA LEU A 58 7.94 16.83 -3.90
C LEU A 58 9.23 17.65 -3.87
N VAL A 59 10.27 17.09 -3.26
CA VAL A 59 11.61 17.70 -3.23
C VAL A 59 12.38 17.28 -4.47
N ASN A 60 12.54 18.21 -5.41
CA ASN A 60 13.44 18.02 -6.54
C ASN A 60 14.88 18.24 -6.07
N VAL A 61 15.66 17.16 -5.97
CA VAL A 61 17.10 17.27 -5.73
C VAL A 61 17.74 17.79 -7.01
N VAL A 62 18.12 19.07 -7.02
CA VAL A 62 18.94 19.64 -8.09
C VAL A 62 20.36 19.13 -7.84
N VAL A 63 20.85 18.25 -8.70
CA VAL A 63 22.25 17.81 -8.68
C VAL A 63 23.06 18.91 -9.37
N GLU A 64 23.92 19.60 -8.63
CA GLU A 64 24.94 20.51 -9.18
C GLU A 64 26.05 19.75 -9.91
#